data_AF-A0A3C1YFC8-F1
#
_entry.id   AF-A0A3C1YFC8-F1
#
_cell.length_a   1.000
_cell.length_b   1.000
_cell.length_c   1.000
_cell.angle_alpha   90.00
_cell.angle_beta   90.00
_cell.angle_gamma   90.00
#
_symmetry.space_group_name_H-M   'P 1'
#
loop_
_entity.id
_entity.type
_entity.pdbx_description
1 polymer ?
#
loop_
_entity_poly.entity_id
_entity_poly.type
_entity_poly.pdbx_seq_one_letter_code
_entity_poly.pdbx_strand_id
1 'polypeptide(L)'
;MEQHIIDQIANLQTLNQFWLALFILIPIVLISRAIVAGTRYSPILVIVIFGMIMGLLLKQAGIATPGLKELLLVDLIGRVTLIALIAAFFAGGQELVRILTGRRPDGEDIIQL
;
A
#
# COMPACT_ATOMS: atom_id res chain seq x y z
N MET A 1 11.91 6.80 -39.66
CA MET A 1 12.61 5.61 -39.11
C MET A 1 13.03 5.82 -37.66
N GLU A 2 13.52 7.01 -37.29
CA GLU A 2 13.96 7.33 -35.92
C GLU A 2 12.83 7.34 -34.85
N GLN A 3 11.64 7.87 -35.16
CA GLN A 3 10.53 7.90 -34.18
C GLN A 3 10.08 6.50 -33.74
N HIS A 4 10.08 5.53 -34.65
CA HIS A 4 9.68 4.15 -34.34
C HIS A 4 10.68 3.44 -33.40
N ILE A 5 11.96 3.83 -33.45
CA ILE A 5 13.00 3.29 -32.56
C ILE A 5 12.85 3.90 -31.16
N ILE A 6 12.55 5.20 -31.06
CA ILE A 6 12.35 5.88 -29.77
C ILE A 6 11.14 5.27 -29.01
N ASP A 7 10.03 5.05 -29.71
CA ASP A 7 8.83 4.43 -29.11
C ASP A 7 9.10 3.00 -28.63
N GLN A 8 9.89 2.22 -29.38
CA GLN A 8 10.29 0.87 -28.97
C GLN A 8 11.17 0.90 -27.72
N ILE A 9 12.12 1.84 -27.63
CA ILE A 9 12.98 2.02 -26.45
C ILE A 9 12.14 2.42 -25.23
N ALA A 10 11.18 3.34 -25.39
CA ALA A 10 10.29 3.77 -24.30
C ALA A 10 9.43 2.60 -23.76
N ASN A 11 8.93 1.74 -24.65
CA ASN A 11 8.19 0.54 -24.25
C ASN A 11 9.07 -0.46 -23.50
N LEU A 12 10.31 -0.67 -23.96
CA LEU A 12 11.29 -1.53 -23.27
C LEU A 12 11.67 -0.97 -21.90
N GLN A 13 11.83 0.35 -21.78
CA GLN A 13 12.10 1.01 -20.50
C GLN A 13 10.94 0.84 -19.51
N THR A 14 9.70 0.98 -19.98
CA THR A 14 8.50 0.73 -19.17
C THR A 14 8.43 -0.72 -18.67
N LEU A 15 8.73 -1.67 -19.55
CA LEU A 15 8.78 -3.09 -19.18
C LEU A 15 9.89 -3.38 -18.15
N ASN A 16 11.06 -2.77 -18.31
CA ASN A 16 12.14 -2.88 -17.34
C ASN A 16 11.75 -2.29 -15.97
N GLN A 17 11.10 -1.11 -15.96
CA GLN A 17 10.57 -0.48 -14.75
C GLN A 17 9.55 -1.39 -14.04
N PHE A 18 8.67 -2.05 -14.80
CA PHE A 18 7.70 -3.01 -14.28
C PHE A 18 8.38 -4.20 -13.58
N TRP A 19 9.38 -4.81 -14.22
CA TRP A 19 10.13 -5.92 -13.62
C TRP A 19 10.91 -5.51 -12.37
N LEU A 20 11.55 -4.34 -12.39
CA LEU A 20 12.23 -3.78 -11.21
C LEU A 20 11.25 -3.54 -10.06
N ALA A 21 10.07 -2.98 -10.35
CA ALA A 21 9.04 -2.76 -9.34
C ALA A 21 8.56 -4.09 -8.72
N LEU A 22 8.36 -5.13 -9.54
CA LEU A 22 7.99 -6.46 -9.06
C LEU A 22 9.10 -7.09 -8.19
N PHE A 23 10.35 -6.95 -8.60
CA PHE A 23 11.51 -7.47 -7.86
C PHE A 23 11.69 -6.77 -6.50
N ILE A 24 11.28 -5.52 -6.36
CA ILE A 24 11.26 -4.80 -5.08
C ILE A 24 10.02 -5.18 -4.25
N LEU A 25 8.86 -5.33 -4.89
CA LEU A 25 7.60 -5.62 -4.21
C LEU A 25 7.60 -6.99 -3.53
N ILE A 26 8.07 -8.02 -4.24
CA ILE A 26 8.11 -9.41 -3.73
C ILE A 26 8.85 -9.51 -2.37
N PRO A 27 10.11 -9.06 -2.23
CA PRO A 27 10.83 -9.18 -0.96
C PRO A 27 10.20 -8.34 0.14
N ILE A 28 9.65 -7.15 -0.15
CA ILE A 28 8.94 -6.34 0.85
C ILE A 28 7.76 -7.12 1.44
N VAL A 29 6.97 -7.79 0.60
CA VAL A 29 5.84 -8.61 1.04
C VAL A 29 6.30 -9.83 1.83
N LEU A 30 7.35 -10.51 1.37
CA LEU A 30 7.90 -11.68 2.06
C LEU A 30 8.47 -11.32 3.44
N ILE A 31 9.26 -10.24 3.54
CA ILE A 31 9.82 -9.74 4.79
C ILE A 31 8.70 -9.34 5.75
N SER A 32 7.68 -8.61 5.27
CA SER A 32 6.56 -8.24 6.12
C SER A 32 5.83 -9.47 6.68
N ARG A 33 5.60 -10.50 5.85
CA ARG A 33 5.00 -11.76 6.30
C ARG A 33 5.86 -12.46 7.35
N ALA A 34 7.19 -12.44 7.18
CA ALA A 34 8.11 -13.02 8.15
C ALA A 34 8.10 -12.27 9.49
N ILE A 35 8.05 -10.93 9.46
CA ILE A 35 8.03 -10.09 10.68
C ILE A 35 6.76 -10.33 11.51
N VAL A 36 5.61 -10.52 10.88
CA VAL A 36 4.35 -10.75 11.60
C VAL A 36 4.07 -12.22 11.90
N ALA A 37 4.94 -13.14 11.48
CA ALA A 37 4.76 -14.56 11.73
C ALA A 37 4.66 -14.83 13.24
N GLY A 38 3.55 -15.44 13.67
CA GLY A 38 3.27 -15.68 15.09
C GLY A 38 2.53 -14.55 15.82
N THR A 39 2.22 -13.45 15.13
CA THR A 39 1.35 -12.38 15.67
C THR A 39 -0.03 -12.43 15.02
N ARG A 40 -1.02 -11.79 15.65
CA ARG A 40 -2.37 -11.61 15.06
C ARG A 40 -2.44 -10.46 14.05
N TYR A 41 -1.30 -9.86 13.68
CA TYR A 41 -1.24 -8.70 12.80
C TYR A 41 -1.15 -9.09 11.32
N SER A 42 -1.86 -8.36 10.47
CA SER A 42 -1.79 -8.56 9.01
C SER A 42 -0.45 -8.03 8.45
N PRO A 43 0.24 -8.77 7.57
CA PRO A 43 1.46 -8.27 6.91
C PRO A 43 1.25 -6.96 6.14
N ILE A 44 0.07 -6.78 5.55
CA ILE A 44 -0.26 -5.55 4.81
C ILE A 44 -0.26 -4.35 5.75
N LEU A 45 -0.67 -4.56 7.01
CA LEU A 45 -0.72 -3.52 8.05
C LEU A 45 0.68 -2.92 8.29
N VAL A 46 1.67 -3.79 8.46
CA VAL A 46 3.05 -3.38 8.75
C VAL A 46 3.65 -2.59 7.58
N ILE A 47 3.39 -3.05 6.34
CA ILE A 47 3.86 -2.36 5.12
C ILE A 47 3.28 -0.94 5.05
N VAL A 48 1.98 -0.78 5.31
CA VAL A 48 1.29 0.52 5.24
C VAL A 48 1.79 1.48 6.31
N ILE A 49 1.86 1.04 7.57
CA ILE A 49 2.36 1.90 8.66
C ILE A 49 3.80 2.34 8.39
N PHE A 50 4.67 1.40 8.02
CA PHE A 50 6.07 1.68 7.74
C PHE A 50 6.22 2.63 6.54
N GLY A 51 5.48 2.38 5.46
CA GLY A 51 5.48 3.24 4.27
C GLY A 51 4.97 4.65 4.55
N MET A 52 3.91 4.80 5.35
CA MET A 52 3.39 6.12 5.74
C MET A 52 4.39 6.90 6.60
N ILE A 53 4.98 6.25 7.61
CA ILE A 53 5.99 6.88 8.48
C ILE A 53 7.21 7.29 7.65
N MET A 54 7.74 6.38 6.83
CA MET A 54 8.90 6.65 5.98
C MET A 54 8.64 7.79 4.99
N GLY A 55 7.46 7.81 4.35
CA GLY A 55 7.06 8.90 3.46
C GLY A 55 7.00 10.26 4.17
N LEU A 56 6.49 10.30 5.41
CA LEU A 56 6.48 11.51 6.23
C LEU A 56 7.89 11.98 6.59
N LEU A 57 8.78 11.06 6.97
CA LEU A 57 10.18 11.36 7.30
C LEU A 57 10.93 11.91 6.08
N LEU A 58 10.76 11.29 4.91
CA LEU A 58 11.39 11.73 3.66
C LEU A 58 10.91 13.12 3.23
N LYS A 59 9.62 13.43 3.44
CA LYS A 59 9.07 14.77 3.20
C LYS A 59 9.68 15.79 4.15
N GLN A 60 9.75 15.48 5.44
CA GLN A 60 10.33 16.37 6.45
C GLN A 60 11.82 16.62 6.22
N ALA A 61 12.55 15.60 5.76
CA ALA A 61 13.95 15.70 5.40
C ALA A 61 14.21 16.47 4.08
N GLY A 62 13.16 16.86 3.34
CA GLY A 62 13.29 17.53 2.05
C GLY A 62 13.80 16.64 0.90
N ILE A 63 13.90 15.32 1.12
CA ILE A 63 14.42 14.35 0.15
C ILE A 63 13.34 13.97 -0.86
N ALA A 64 12.07 13.97 -0.44
CA ALA A 64 10.94 13.59 -1.29
C ALA A 64 9.97 14.76 -1.51
N THR A 65 9.53 14.91 -2.75
CA THR A 65 8.41 15.76 -3.12
C THR A 65 7.09 15.00 -3.00
N PRO A 66 6.01 15.65 -2.52
CA PRO A 66 4.72 15.00 -2.39
C PRO A 66 4.06 14.79 -3.75
N GLY A 67 3.84 13.52 -4.10
CA GLY A 67 3.12 13.10 -5.30
C GLY A 67 3.92 13.27 -6.60
N LEU A 68 3.35 12.78 -7.70
CA LEU A 68 3.98 12.78 -9.02
C LEU A 68 3.30 13.84 -9.91
N LYS A 69 3.55 15.12 -9.61
CA LYS A 69 2.85 16.26 -10.23
C LYS A 69 2.93 16.31 -11.76
N GLU A 70 3.97 15.73 -12.35
CA GLU A 70 4.21 15.77 -13.80
C GLU A 70 3.34 14.77 -14.57
N LEU A 71 2.77 13.75 -13.90
CA LEU A 71 1.98 12.70 -14.53
C LEU A 71 0.61 12.58 -13.86
N LEU A 72 -0.29 13.50 -14.22
CA LEU A 72 -1.59 13.71 -13.57
C LEU A 72 -2.45 12.44 -13.47
N LEU A 73 -2.44 11.58 -14.49
CA LEU A 73 -3.18 10.31 -14.48
C LEU A 73 -2.57 9.29 -13.49
N VAL A 74 -1.24 9.22 -13.43
CA VAL A 74 -0.50 8.31 -12.54
C VAL A 74 -0.62 8.77 -11.09
N ASP A 75 -0.56 10.08 -10.85
CA ASP A 75 -0.80 10.67 -9.52
C ASP A 75 -2.23 10.39 -9.04
N LEU A 76 -3.22 10.50 -9.94
CA LEU A 76 -4.62 10.18 -9.61
C LEU A 76 -4.79 8.71 -9.24
N ILE A 77 -4.32 7.79 -10.08
CA ILE A 77 -4.42 6.34 -9.83
C ILE A 77 -3.66 5.98 -8.55
N GLY A 78 -2.43 6.46 -8.39
CA GLY A 78 -1.60 6.22 -7.21
C GLY A 78 -2.24 6.71 -5.92
N ARG A 79 -2.85 7.91 -5.93
CA ARG A 79 -3.61 8.42 -4.77
C ARG A 79 -4.85 7.60 -4.48
N VAL A 80 -5.62 7.22 -5.51
CA VAL A 80 -6.82 6.38 -5.32
C VAL A 80 -6.43 5.02 -4.74
N THR A 81 -5.37 4.39 -5.24
CA THR A 81 -4.84 3.14 -4.69
C THR A 81 -4.35 3.31 -3.26
N LEU A 82 -3.63 4.38 -2.96
CA LEU A 82 -3.19 4.68 -1.59
C LEU A 82 -4.39 4.86 -0.65
N ILE A 83 -5.40 5.64 -1.06
CA ILE A 83 -6.62 5.86 -0.28
C ILE A 83 -7.38 4.54 -0.09
N ALA A 84 -7.51 3.72 -1.14
CA ALA A 84 -8.15 2.41 -1.05
C ALA A 84 -7.41 1.45 -0.11
N LEU A 85 -6.07 1.45 -0.15
CA LEU A 85 -5.23 0.67 0.78
C LEU A 85 -5.40 1.15 2.23
N ILE A 86 -5.42 2.46 2.44
CA ILE A 86 -5.67 3.07 3.76
C ILE A 86 -7.09 2.73 4.24
N ALA A 87 -8.10 2.85 3.39
CA ALA A 87 -9.48 2.52 3.72
C ALA A 87 -9.66 1.03 4.01
N ALA A 88 -9.08 0.14 3.20
CA ALA A 88 -9.08 -1.31 3.45
C ALA A 88 -8.35 -1.66 4.74
N PHE A 89 -7.26 -0.95 5.04
CA PHE A 89 -6.55 -1.06 6.31
C PHE A 89 -7.41 -0.61 7.48
N PHE A 90 -8.14 0.51 7.40
CA PHE A 90 -8.99 0.99 8.48
C PHE A 90 -10.26 0.15 8.64
N ALA A 91 -10.85 -0.32 7.54
CA ALA A 91 -11.95 -1.29 7.56
C ALA A 91 -11.52 -2.62 8.19
N GLY A 92 -10.33 -3.14 7.83
CA GLY A 92 -9.71 -4.27 8.52
C GLY A 92 -9.23 -3.92 9.94
N GLY A 93 -8.93 -2.65 10.20
CA GLY A 93 -8.55 -2.08 11.48
C GLY A 93 -9.67 -2.12 12.52
N GLN A 94 -10.93 -2.01 12.07
CA GLN A 94 -12.11 -2.25 12.93
C GLN A 94 -12.15 -3.70 13.43
N GLU A 95 -11.80 -4.65 12.58
CA GLU A 95 -11.65 -6.06 12.97
C GLU A 95 -10.49 -6.25 13.96
N LEU A 96 -9.42 -5.46 13.81
CA LEU A 96 -8.27 -5.40 14.72
C LEU A 96 -8.66 -4.86 16.12
N VAL A 97 -9.47 -3.80 16.18
CA VAL A 97 -10.06 -3.30 17.44
C VAL A 97 -10.97 -4.37 18.05
N ARG A 98 -11.77 -5.08 17.26
CA ARG A 98 -12.61 -6.19 17.76
C ARG A 98 -11.78 -7.33 18.36
N ILE A 99 -10.73 -7.76 17.66
CA ILE A 99 -9.83 -8.85 18.11
C ILE A 99 -9.01 -8.44 19.34
N LEU A 100 -8.60 -7.16 19.44
CA LEU A 100 -7.88 -6.60 20.58
C LEU A 100 -8.78 -6.34 21.79
N THR A 101 -10.01 -5.86 21.57
CA THR A 101 -11.00 -5.57 22.63
C THR A 101 -11.73 -6.83 23.09
N GLY A 102 -11.57 -7.96 22.38
CA GLY A 102 -12.16 -9.25 22.74
C GLY A 102 -13.69 -9.31 22.62
N ARG A 103 -14.33 -8.28 22.05
CA ARG A 103 -15.79 -8.29 21.84
C ARG A 103 -16.13 -9.25 20.71
N ARG A 104 -16.78 -10.36 21.08
CA ARG A 104 -17.49 -11.23 20.15
C ARG A 104 -18.71 -10.49 19.60
N PRO A 105 -19.25 -10.86 18.43
CA PRO A 105 -20.55 -10.36 18.04
C PRO A 105 -21.56 -10.86 19.07
N ASP A 106 -22.03 -9.96 19.91
CA ASP A 106 -23.17 -10.18 20.80
C ASP A 106 -24.39 -10.27 19.88
N GLY A 107 -24.65 -11.47 19.36
CA GLY A 107 -25.80 -11.80 18.51
C GLY A 107 -27.12 -11.84 19.29
N GLU A 108 -27.33 -10.91 20.22
CA GLU A 108 -28.53 -10.80 21.06
C GLU A 108 -29.03 -9.35 21.15
N ASP A 109 -28.99 -8.62 20.04
CA ASP A 109 -30.00 -7.59 19.76
C ASP A 109 -31.13 -8.22 18.92
N ILE A 110 -31.63 -9.39 19.37
CA ILE A 110 -32.98 -9.80 19.01
C ILE A 110 -33.88 -8.95 19.89
N ILE A 111 -34.37 -7.86 19.31
CA ILE A 111 -35.41 -7.00 19.87
C ILE A 111 -36.57 -7.90 20.32
N GLN A 112 -36.62 -8.21 21.62
CA GLN A 112 -37.86 -8.51 22.33
C GLN A 112 -38.29 -7.20 22.99
N LEU A 113 -39.06 -6.42 22.25
CA LEU A 113 -39.97 -5.42 22.77
C LEU A 113 -41.33 -5.67 22.12
#